data_AF-A0AAF0TUZ0-F1
#
_entry.id   AF-A0AAF0TUZ0-F1
#
_cell.length_a   1.000
_cell.length_b   1.000
_cell.length_c   1.000
_cell.angle_alpha   90.00
_cell.angle_beta   90.00
_cell.angle_gamma   90.00
#
_symmetry.space_group_name_H-M   'P 1'
#
loop_
_entity.id
_entity.type
_entity.pdbx_description
1 polymer ?
#
loop_
_entity_poly.entity_id
_entity_poly.type
_entity_poly.pdbx_seq_one_letter_code
_entity_poly.pdbx_strand_id
1 'polypeptide(L)'
;MGTSVSFNFPENWYVSDNFLGFAVCYSCKYYIIDCITAHLIPLCDDGMSSMTQEFALSNNSQYSHEWNIYFLLVPLGDSWDSCNANEKTPNDYGCIEFDGFGEEKIFGVRLLYKDEADMKKRPVAPLLRNKGNS
;
A
#
# COMPACT_ATOMS: atom_id res chain seq x y z
N MET A 1 -0.38 -20.47 -8.29
CA MET A 1 -1.31 -19.49 -7.71
C MET A 1 -0.50 -18.74 -6.68
N GLY A 2 -0.27 -17.44 -6.90
CA GLY A 2 0.59 -16.62 -6.04
C GLY A 2 -0.04 -16.39 -4.67
N THR A 3 0.76 -15.92 -3.72
CA THR A 3 0.27 -15.47 -2.42
C THR A 3 -0.23 -14.04 -2.55
N SER A 4 -1.48 -13.79 -2.17
CA SER A 4 -2.03 -12.45 -2.08
C SER A 4 -1.80 -11.87 -0.68
N VAL A 5 -1.70 -10.56 -0.57
CA VAL A 5 -1.56 -9.87 0.73
C VAL A 5 -2.61 -8.79 0.85
N SER A 6 -3.44 -8.91 1.89
CA SER A 6 -4.46 -7.94 2.23
C SER A 6 -4.03 -7.05 3.40
N PHE A 7 -4.40 -5.78 3.31
CA PHE A 7 -4.20 -4.77 4.34
C PHE A 7 -5.54 -4.12 4.67
N ASN A 8 -6.02 -4.34 5.89
CA ASN A 8 -7.25 -3.74 6.38
C ASN A 8 -7.02 -2.27 6.72
N PHE A 9 -7.95 -1.43 6.29
CA PHE A 9 -7.91 -0.02 6.56
C PHE A 9 -8.50 0.31 7.94
N PRO A 10 -8.01 1.38 8.60
CA PRO A 10 -8.73 1.96 9.71
C PRO A 10 -10.03 2.61 9.23
N GLU A 11 -10.96 2.86 10.15
CA GLU A 11 -12.18 3.60 9.86
C GLU A 11 -11.83 5.02 9.37
N ASN A 12 -12.55 5.51 8.37
CA ASN A 12 -12.38 6.85 7.79
C ASN A 12 -10.93 7.16 7.32
N TRP A 13 -10.27 6.17 6.72
CA TRP A 13 -8.89 6.27 6.27
C TRP A 13 -8.65 7.31 5.17
N TYR A 14 -9.63 7.58 4.31
CA TYR A 14 -9.50 8.50 3.19
C TYR A 14 -9.82 9.94 3.59
N VAL A 15 -8.87 10.83 3.34
CA VAL A 15 -9.00 12.28 3.52
C VAL A 15 -8.65 12.97 2.20
N SER A 16 -9.66 13.47 1.48
CA SER A 16 -9.55 13.89 0.07
C SER A 16 -8.36 14.80 -0.23
N ASP A 17 -8.16 15.85 0.57
CA ASP A 17 -7.11 16.83 0.28
C ASP A 17 -5.73 16.40 0.74
N ASN A 18 -5.65 15.36 1.56
CA ASN A 18 -4.42 14.95 2.24
C ASN A 18 -3.90 13.59 1.78
N PHE A 19 -4.72 12.70 1.25
CA PHE A 19 -4.28 11.37 0.87
C PHE A 19 -3.47 11.41 -0.43
N LEU A 20 -2.28 10.80 -0.41
CA LEU A 20 -1.36 10.74 -1.55
C LEU A 20 -1.37 9.37 -2.23
N GLY A 21 -1.81 8.32 -1.53
CA GLY A 21 -1.81 6.96 -2.05
C GLY A 21 -1.29 5.93 -1.04
N PHE A 22 -1.07 4.72 -1.52
CA PHE A 22 -0.51 3.63 -0.72
C PHE A 22 0.97 3.49 -1.01
N ALA A 23 1.78 3.60 0.05
CA ALA A 23 3.20 3.27 0.01
C ALA A 23 3.36 1.78 0.31
N VAL A 24 3.74 1.01 -0.70
CA VAL A 24 3.93 -0.43 -0.61
C VAL A 24 5.43 -0.71 -0.68
N CYS A 25 5.94 -1.47 0.28
CA CYS A 25 7.26 -2.06 0.21
C CYS A 25 7.15 -3.58 0.21
N TYR A 26 8.01 -4.23 -0.55
CA TYR A 26 8.10 -5.67 -0.52
C TYR A 26 9.53 -6.13 -0.71
N SER A 27 9.85 -7.24 -0.06
CA SER A 27 11.11 -7.95 -0.30
C SER A 27 10.82 -9.29 -0.96
N CYS A 28 11.58 -9.62 -2.00
CA CYS A 28 11.48 -10.91 -2.65
C CYS A 28 12.84 -11.44 -3.08
N LYS A 29 12.90 -12.77 -3.20
CA LYS A 29 14.05 -13.52 -3.68
C LYS A 29 13.60 -14.36 -4.88
N TYR A 30 14.47 -14.60 -5.85
CA TYR A 30 14.23 -15.55 -6.95
C TYR A 30 13.05 -15.28 -7.91
N TYR A 31 12.43 -14.09 -7.89
CA TYR A 31 11.23 -13.82 -8.69
C TYR A 31 11.30 -12.52 -9.49
N ILE A 32 10.95 -12.63 -10.77
CA ILE A 32 10.68 -11.50 -11.67
C ILE A 32 9.19 -11.19 -11.51
N ILE A 33 8.87 -9.97 -11.12
CA ILE A 33 7.48 -9.52 -11.03
C ILE A 33 7.28 -8.56 -12.20
N ASP A 34 6.41 -8.96 -13.14
CA ASP A 34 6.11 -8.17 -14.34
C ASP A 34 4.98 -7.18 -14.08
N CYS A 35 3.99 -7.58 -13.27
CA CYS A 35 2.92 -6.71 -12.83
C CYS A 35 2.49 -7.00 -11.39
N ILE A 36 1.98 -5.95 -10.73
CA ILE A 36 1.30 -6.04 -9.44
C ILE A 36 -0.11 -5.54 -9.66
N THR A 37 -1.09 -6.30 -9.19
CA THR A 37 -2.49 -5.89 -9.25
C THR A 37 -2.96 -5.52 -7.86
N ALA A 38 -3.47 -4.31 -7.69
CA ALA A 38 -4.08 -3.85 -6.46
C ALA A 38 -5.61 -3.95 -6.58
N HIS A 39 -6.25 -4.56 -5.59
CA HIS A 39 -7.69 -4.69 -5.47
C HIS A 39 -8.15 -3.95 -4.22
N LEU A 40 -8.90 -2.85 -4.36
CA LEU A 40 -9.65 -2.29 -3.24
C LEU A 40 -10.95 -3.06 -3.09
N ILE A 41 -11.18 -3.64 -1.92
CA ILE A 41 -12.33 -4.49 -1.62
C ILE A 41 -13.32 -3.71 -0.75
N PRO A 42 -14.61 -3.69 -1.13
CA PRO A 42 -15.67 -3.03 -0.35
C PRO A 42 -15.77 -3.59 1.07
N LEU A 43 -16.19 -2.75 2.01
CA LEU A 43 -16.48 -3.19 3.39
C LEU A 43 -17.77 -4.02 3.47
N CYS A 44 -18.69 -3.84 2.51
CA CYS A 44 -20.00 -4.48 2.46
C CYS A 44 -20.32 -5.00 1.05
N ASP A 45 -20.97 -6.15 0.96
CA ASP A 45 -21.39 -6.77 -0.30
C ASP A 45 -22.72 -6.19 -0.85
N ASP A 46 -22.96 -4.89 -0.68
CA ASP A 46 -24.21 -4.21 -1.06
C ASP A 46 -24.38 -3.99 -2.58
N GLY A 47 -23.69 -4.80 -3.39
CA GLY A 47 -23.58 -4.66 -4.84
C GLY A 47 -22.40 -3.80 -5.28
N MET A 48 -21.58 -3.30 -4.35
CA MET A 48 -20.33 -2.61 -4.65
C MET A 48 -19.29 -3.59 -5.19
N SER A 49 -18.67 -3.28 -6.33
CA SER A 49 -17.59 -4.08 -6.91
C SER A 49 -16.23 -3.63 -6.39
N SER A 50 -15.27 -4.56 -6.31
CA SER A 50 -13.88 -4.21 -6.07
C SER A 50 -13.33 -3.31 -7.17
N MET A 51 -12.49 -2.36 -6.78
CA MET A 51 -11.74 -1.53 -7.73
C MET A 51 -10.39 -2.17 -7.97
N THR A 52 -10.00 -2.34 -9.22
CA THR A 52 -8.76 -3.02 -9.58
C THR A 52 -7.84 -2.08 -10.35
N GLN A 53 -6.57 -2.04 -9.98
CA GLN A 53 -5.55 -1.26 -10.64
C GLN A 53 -4.29 -2.12 -10.87
N GLU A 54 -3.92 -2.31 -12.13
CA GLU A 54 -2.72 -3.05 -12.50
C GLU A 54 -1.54 -2.11 -12.71
N PHE A 55 -0.39 -2.46 -12.13
CA PHE A 55 0.86 -1.73 -12.23
C PHE A 55 1.90 -2.60 -12.92
N ALA A 56 2.24 -2.23 -14.16
CA ALA A 56 3.39 -2.82 -14.84
C ALA A 56 4.68 -2.38 -14.16
N LEU A 57 5.48 -3.35 -13.69
CA LEU A 57 6.81 -3.08 -13.18
C LEU A 57 7.78 -3.12 -14.35
N SER A 58 8.45 -2.00 -14.63
CA SER A 58 9.46 -1.96 -15.69
C SER A 58 10.61 -2.92 -15.36
N ASN A 59 10.71 -4.02 -16.13
CA ASN A 59 11.67 -5.15 -16.27
C ASN A 59 13.06 -5.16 -15.59
N ASN A 60 13.29 -4.45 -14.49
CA ASN A 60 14.59 -4.45 -13.79
C ASN A 60 14.66 -5.46 -12.65
N SER A 61 13.61 -6.25 -12.40
CA SER A 61 13.70 -7.37 -11.46
C SER A 61 14.46 -8.52 -12.13
N GLN A 62 15.79 -8.41 -12.21
CA GLN A 62 16.64 -9.53 -12.63
C GLN A 62 16.54 -10.62 -11.58
N TYR A 63 16.51 -11.88 -12.03
CA TYR A 63 16.60 -13.04 -11.15
C TYR A 63 17.83 -12.89 -10.24
N SER A 64 17.59 -12.73 -8.94
CA SER A 64 18.63 -12.55 -7.95
C SER A 64 18.52 -13.63 -6.88
N HIS A 65 19.68 -14.17 -6.51
CA HIS A 65 19.80 -15.02 -5.34
C HIS A 65 19.86 -14.22 -4.02
N GLU A 66 19.79 -12.90 -4.10
CA GLU A 66 19.78 -11.96 -2.97
C GLU A 66 18.37 -11.39 -2.73
N TRP A 67 18.12 -10.96 -1.49
CA TRP A 67 16.88 -10.27 -1.14
C TRP A 67 16.90 -8.86 -1.68
N ASN A 68 15.99 -8.55 -2.61
CA ASN A 68 15.79 -7.21 -3.11
C ASN A 68 14.58 -6.58 -2.43
N ILE A 69 14.70 -5.32 -2.04
CA ILE A 69 13.61 -4.52 -1.47
C ILE A 69 13.14 -3.55 -2.56
N TYR A 70 11.85 -3.59 -2.83
CA TYR A 70 11.19 -2.74 -3.80
C TYR A 70 10.19 -1.83 -3.10
N PHE A 71 10.00 -0.64 -3.67
CA PHE A 71 9.03 0.33 -3.22
C PHE A 71 8.12 0.68 -4.40
N LEU A 72 6.81 0.66 -4.15
CA LEU A 72 5.78 1.03 -5.09
C LEU A 72 4.88 2.08 -4.43
N LEU A 73 4.58 3.15 -5.16
CA LEU A 73 3.57 4.12 -4.77
C LEU A 73 2.35 3.91 -5.65
N VAL A 74 1.21 3.65 -5.00
CA VAL A 74 -0.09 3.40 -5.66
C VAL A 74 -0.96 4.63 -5.44
N PRO A 75 -1.06 5.55 -6.42
CA PRO A 75 -1.92 6.71 -6.31
C PRO A 75 -3.39 6.29 -6.44
N LEU A 76 -4.25 6.80 -5.56
CA LEU A 76 -5.69 6.51 -5.62
C LEU A 76 -6.44 7.41 -6.61
N GLY A 77 -6.02 8.67 -6.76
CA GLY A 77 -6.72 9.69 -7.55
C GLY A 77 -7.01 9.25 -8.98
N ASP A 78 -6.00 8.71 -9.67
CA ASP A 78 -6.13 8.31 -11.08
C ASP A 78 -7.09 7.13 -11.29
N SER A 79 -7.25 6.25 -10.28
CA SER A 79 -8.14 5.09 -10.36
C SER A 79 -9.54 5.39 -9.82
N TRP A 80 -9.66 6.25 -8.82
CA TRP A 80 -10.93 6.65 -8.26
C TRP A 80 -11.80 7.41 -9.25
N ASP A 81 -11.23 8.38 -9.95
CA ASP A 81 -11.96 9.23 -10.92
C ASP A 81 -12.51 8.43 -12.12
N SER A 82 -11.94 7.25 -12.37
CA SER A 82 -12.36 6.34 -13.45
C SER A 82 -13.46 5.36 -13.04
N CYS A 83 -13.73 5.22 -11.74
CA CYS A 83 -14.71 4.27 -11.25
C CYS A 83 -16.09 4.93 -11.17
N ASN A 84 -17.13 4.27 -11.67
CA ASN A 84 -18.53 4.64 -11.43
C ASN A 84 -18.87 4.42 -9.95
N ALA A 85 -18.36 5.28 -9.08
CA ALA A 85 -18.67 5.29 -7.66
C ALA A 85 -20.14 5.75 -7.53
N ASN A 86 -21.06 4.78 -7.47
CA ASN A 86 -22.50 4.94 -7.32
C ASN A 86 -22.84 5.65 -5.99
N GLU A 87 -22.52 6.94 -5.88
CA GLU A 87 -22.62 7.77 -4.66
C GLU A 87 -21.75 7.28 -3.49
N LYS A 88 -20.83 6.35 -3.75
CA LYS A 88 -19.89 5.79 -2.76
C LYS A 88 -18.63 6.64 -2.64
N THR A 89 -17.96 6.52 -1.50
CA THR A 89 -16.72 7.22 -1.14
C THR A 89 -15.60 6.20 -0.97
N PRO A 90 -14.31 6.61 -1.01
CA PRO A 90 -13.22 5.67 -0.77
C PRO A 90 -13.28 5.00 0.61
N ASN A 91 -13.91 5.67 1.59
CA ASN A 91 -14.11 5.12 2.94
C ASN A 91 -15.08 3.93 3.00
N ASP A 92 -15.81 3.65 1.92
CA ASP A 92 -16.66 2.45 1.80
C ASP A 92 -15.84 1.19 1.47
N TYR A 93 -14.54 1.32 1.17
CA TYR A 93 -13.61 0.21 0.99
C TYR A 93 -12.93 -0.14 2.30
N GLY A 94 -12.88 -1.44 2.61
CA GLY A 94 -12.40 -1.97 3.88
C GLY A 94 -10.94 -2.42 3.86
N CYS A 95 -10.44 -2.86 2.70
CA CYS A 95 -9.07 -3.29 2.56
C CYS A 95 -8.54 -3.15 1.14
N ILE A 96 -7.22 -3.22 1.02
CA ILE A 96 -6.52 -3.38 -0.25
C ILE A 96 -5.80 -4.72 -0.25
N GLU A 97 -6.00 -5.47 -1.32
CA GLU A 97 -5.31 -6.71 -1.61
C GLU A 97 -4.35 -6.51 -2.77
N PHE A 98 -3.17 -7.12 -2.68
CA PHE A 98 -2.17 -7.05 -3.72
C PHE A 98 -1.83 -8.44 -4.23
N ASP A 99 -1.94 -8.60 -5.55
CA ASP A 99 -1.68 -9.79 -6.33
C ASP A 99 -0.50 -9.59 -7.29
N GLY A 100 -0.07 -10.67 -7.93
CA GLY A 100 1.09 -10.68 -8.85
C GLY A 100 2.40 -11.05 -8.16
N PHE A 101 2.32 -11.50 -6.92
CA PHE A 101 3.50 -11.87 -6.15
C PHE A 101 3.81 -13.37 -6.22
N GLY A 102 5.02 -13.73 -6.70
CA GLY A 102 5.67 -15.02 -6.43
C GLY A 102 5.93 -15.33 -4.95
N GLU A 103 6.56 -16.48 -4.68
CA GLU A 103 6.73 -17.08 -3.34
C GLU A 103 7.81 -16.37 -2.48
N GLU A 104 7.74 -16.55 -1.15
CA GLU A 104 8.66 -16.02 -0.12
C GLU A 104 8.84 -14.49 -0.08
N LYS A 105 7.91 -13.80 0.58
CA LYS A 105 7.90 -12.33 0.60
C LYS A 105 7.46 -11.73 1.92
N ILE A 106 8.07 -10.59 2.24
CA ILE A 106 7.65 -9.74 3.35
C ILE A 106 7.14 -8.44 2.75
N PHE A 107 5.93 -8.05 3.17
CA PHE A 107 5.25 -6.84 2.71
C PHE A 107 5.06 -5.85 3.83
N GLY A 108 5.14 -4.57 3.48
CA GLY A 108 4.67 -3.46 4.29
C GLY A 108 3.79 -2.56 3.45
N VAL A 109 2.62 -2.21 3.97
CA VAL A 109 1.71 -1.24 3.36
C VAL A 109 1.50 -0.10 4.35
N ARG A 110 1.55 1.13 3.85
CA ARG A 110 1.22 2.34 4.62
C ARG A 110 0.35 3.27 3.79
N LEU A 111 -0.60 3.90 4.47
CA LEU A 111 -1.36 5.03 3.96
C LEU A 111 -0.44 6.27 3.99
N LEU A 112 -0.30 6.97 2.87
CA LEU A 112 0.56 8.14 2.75
C LEU A 112 -0.29 9.41 2.70
N TYR A 113 0.00 10.38 3.57
CA TYR A 113 -0.68 11.68 3.62
C TYR A 113 0.30 12.85 3.46
N LYS A 114 -0.18 13.99 2.91
CA LYS A 114 0.59 15.24 2.75
C LYS A 114 1.18 15.75 4.07
N ASP A 115 0.38 15.79 5.13
CA ASP A 115 0.80 16.32 6.43
C ASP A 115 1.91 15.49 7.10
N GLU A 116 2.00 14.19 6.79
CA GLU A 116 3.09 13.32 7.27
C GLU A 116 4.41 13.59 6.55
N ALA A 117 4.38 13.97 5.27
CA ALA A 117 5.57 14.38 4.54
C ALA A 117 6.19 15.68 5.12
N ASP A 118 5.35 16.53 5.71
CA ASP A 118 5.73 17.79 6.36
C ASP A 118 6.13 17.65 7.85
N MET A 119 5.99 16.46 8.46
CA MET A 119 6.40 16.22 9.86
C MET A 119 7.92 16.32 10.10
N LYS A 120 8.75 16.55 9.07
CA LYS A 120 10.18 16.89 9.21
C LYS A 120 10.46 18.21 9.97
N LYS A 121 9.44 18.95 10.41
CA LYS A 121 9.58 20.19 11.20
C LYS A 121 9.29 20.06 12.71
N ARG A 122 9.06 18.86 13.24
CA ARG A 122 8.93 18.70 14.71
C ARG A 122 10.30 18.32 15.30
N PRO A 123 10.81 19.04 16.33
CA PRO A 123 12.03 18.64 16.99
C PRO A 123 11.81 17.26 17.59
N VAL A 124 12.65 16.30 17.18
CA VAL A 124 12.66 14.96 17.76
C VAL A 124 13.04 15.12 19.23
N ALA A 125 12.11 14.83 20.14
CA ALA A 125 12.43 14.75 21.56
C ALA A 125 13.53 13.68 21.73
N PRO A 126 14.62 13.97 22.48
CA PRO A 126 15.67 12.98 22.69
C PRO A 126 15.07 11.76 23.37
N LEU A 127 15.31 10.57 22.80
CA LEU A 127 15.02 9.30 23.45
C LEU A 127 15.66 9.32 24.85
N LEU A 128 14.83 9.20 25.89
CA LEU A 128 15.31 9.03 27.26
C LEU A 128 16.12 7.73 27.32
N ARG A 129 17.44 7.85 27.34
CA ARG A 129 18.34 6.76 27.76
C ARG A 129 17.98 6.43 29.20
N ASN A 130 17.43 5.25 29.42
CA ASN A 130 17.39 4.65 30.75
C ASN A 130 18.83 4.47 31.24
N LYS A 131 19.28 5.35 32.13
CA LYS A 131 20.41 5.05 33.01
C LYS A 131 19.87 4.07 34.05
N GLY A 132 20.12 2.77 33.82
CA GLY A 132 20.09 1.80 34.90
C GLY A 132 21.13 2.26 35.94
N ASN A 133 20.62 2.68 37.10
CA ASN A 133 21.42 2.94 38.29
C ASN A 133 21.38 1.70 39.19
N SER A 134 22.57 1.36 39.68
CA SER A 134 22.95 0.39 40.71
C SER A 134 23.15 -1.06 40.29
#